data_AF-A0A368KVR1-F1
#
_entry.id   AF-A0A368KVR1-F1
#
_cell.length_a   1.000
_cell.length_b   1.000
_cell.length_c   1.000
_cell.angle_alpha   90.00
_cell.angle_beta   90.00
_cell.angle_gamma   90.00
#
_symmetry.space_group_name_H-M   'P 1'
#
loop_
_entity.id
_entity.type
_entity.pdbx_description
1 polymer ?
#
loop_
_entity_poly.entity_id
_entity_poly.type
_entity_poly.pdbx_seq_one_letter_code
_entity_poly.pdbx_strand_id
1 'polypeptide(L)'
;MKSRLSLSLPQPFLHRLTRWALFCLLLLSCVSMAEANEMAAWKKEDQTTSYFVDLGEGRWLEVEPTGKEFRFEELDRKDKQVELIDRRRNIKINLLADYAELSVGGKPYSRWRKGGWVKTEDLPDYAQISPIDHKVRLIYFVPTDREPTAHYREKINTLMHFVNETYKYEFRRRGLPDRGLVFEADEQGVPIVHLLHGEKPAQYYNGAPNYDPYFQLRQLQPEIPRSIGNEQTHLVVTFLETYDSGPNQYEWPGGIALGGWRSADGGTANFSAWVLQDMFCATNIEDQKKLFQDRTPIEGRTALGHGRQNSPRFEFIEDGMGAVIHEVGHALGLPHDQRDDRHYIMGNGFRKMSVNLDEKTPVEKRARFSDDNARILAQSRLLNPNVDKEDHESPKFDLSVSNTDRPNIYKVQVKATDDKGLKAVLYFDDVRGTVVGGDDLAGSAAEKDLELELRTDEKQKSVRVEVKVIDQGGNISTARATHKIQ
;
A
#
# COMPACT_ATOMS: atom_id res chain seq x y z
N MET A 1 -51.34 -38.52 45.36
CA MET A 1 -51.37 -37.19 46.03
C MET A 1 -50.04 -36.95 46.75
N LYS A 2 -49.11 -36.21 46.15
CA LYS A 2 -47.90 -35.68 46.80
C LYS A 2 -47.67 -34.27 46.25
N SER A 3 -47.75 -33.27 47.11
CA SER A 3 -47.54 -31.85 46.83
C SER A 3 -46.05 -31.51 46.80
N ARG A 4 -45.60 -30.78 45.77
CA ARG A 4 -44.33 -30.04 45.79
C ARG A 4 -44.65 -28.54 45.70
N LEU A 5 -44.23 -27.81 46.72
CA LEU A 5 -44.18 -26.34 46.77
C LEU A 5 -42.87 -25.87 46.11
N SER A 6 -42.95 -25.01 45.10
CA SER A 6 -41.81 -24.25 44.58
C SER A 6 -41.85 -22.83 45.13
N LEU A 7 -40.82 -22.45 45.89
CA LEU A 7 -40.58 -21.08 46.33
C LEU A 7 -39.73 -20.37 45.26
N SER A 8 -40.29 -19.34 44.64
CA SER A 8 -39.57 -18.39 43.79
C SER A 8 -39.02 -17.24 44.63
N LEU A 9 -37.73 -16.96 44.51
CA LEU A 9 -37.09 -15.76 45.07
C LEU A 9 -37.12 -14.62 44.02
N PRO A 10 -37.33 -13.36 44.43
CA PRO A 10 -37.41 -12.23 43.51
C PRO A 10 -36.01 -11.78 43.04
N GLN A 11 -35.82 -11.69 41.73
CA GLN A 11 -34.67 -11.07 41.07
C GLN A 11 -34.89 -9.56 40.89
N PRO A 12 -34.35 -8.68 41.76
CA PRO A 12 -33.95 -7.36 41.25
C PRO A 12 -32.56 -6.87 41.72
N PHE A 13 -31.76 -7.68 42.42
CA PHE A 13 -30.49 -7.20 42.99
C PHE A 13 -29.22 -7.42 42.12
N LEU A 14 -29.24 -8.32 41.12
CA LEU A 14 -28.03 -8.59 40.30
C LEU A 14 -27.80 -7.61 39.13
N HIS A 15 -28.80 -6.82 38.71
CA HIS A 15 -28.65 -5.91 37.56
C HIS A 15 -28.06 -4.53 37.87
N ARG A 16 -27.97 -4.13 39.15
CA ARG A 16 -27.38 -2.84 39.53
C ARG A 16 -25.86 -2.90 39.74
N LEU A 17 -25.32 -4.03 40.20
CA LEU A 17 -23.87 -4.20 40.40
C LEU A 17 -23.08 -4.33 39.08
N THR A 18 -23.69 -4.90 38.04
CA THR A 18 -23.06 -5.07 36.72
C THR A 18 -22.91 -3.76 35.93
N ARG A 19 -23.80 -2.77 36.13
CA ARG A 19 -23.70 -1.45 35.48
C ARG A 19 -22.61 -0.56 36.07
N TRP A 20 -22.36 -0.64 37.38
CA TRP A 20 -21.28 0.12 38.02
C TRP A 20 -19.90 -0.44 37.69
N ALA A 21 -19.74 -1.76 37.60
CA ALA A 21 -18.49 -2.38 37.19
C ALA A 21 -18.11 -2.02 35.73
N LEU A 22 -19.08 -1.96 34.82
CA LEU A 22 -18.83 -1.56 33.43
C LEU A 22 -18.42 -0.08 33.30
N PHE A 23 -19.01 0.80 34.13
CA PHE A 23 -18.69 2.23 34.13
C PHE A 23 -17.29 2.52 34.70
N CYS A 24 -16.86 1.79 35.74
CA CYS A 24 -15.50 1.90 36.26
C CYS A 24 -14.44 1.36 35.29
N LEU A 25 -14.73 0.27 34.56
CA LEU A 25 -13.83 -0.27 33.52
C LEU A 25 -13.69 0.69 32.32
N LEU A 26 -14.76 1.40 31.95
CA LEU A 26 -14.71 2.46 30.93
C LEU A 26 -13.90 3.69 31.38
N LEU A 27 -14.03 4.12 32.64
CA LEU A 27 -13.22 5.24 33.15
C LEU A 27 -11.73 4.88 33.29
N LEU A 28 -11.40 3.65 33.71
CA LEU A 28 -10.01 3.20 33.80
C LEU A 28 -9.31 3.07 32.44
N SER A 29 -10.05 2.68 31.38
CA SER A 29 -9.50 2.60 30.02
C SER A 29 -9.33 3.97 29.36
N CYS A 30 -10.17 4.96 29.69
CA CYS A 30 -9.99 6.33 29.19
C CYS A 30 -8.77 7.04 29.81
N VAL A 31 -8.44 6.79 31.08
CA VAL A 31 -7.27 7.41 31.73
C VAL A 31 -5.96 6.88 31.14
N SER A 32 -5.86 5.57 30.87
CA SER A 32 -4.63 5.00 30.29
C SER A 32 -4.33 5.49 28.86
N MET A 33 -5.37 5.78 28.06
CA MET A 33 -5.17 6.33 26.71
C MET A 33 -4.72 7.80 26.72
N ALA A 34 -5.19 8.60 27.69
CA ALA A 34 -4.78 10.00 27.80
C ALA A 34 -3.30 10.12 28.19
N GLU A 35 -2.81 9.28 29.12
CA GLU A 35 -1.39 9.25 29.51
C GLU A 35 -0.49 8.65 28.43
N ALA A 36 -0.98 7.66 27.66
CA ALA A 36 -0.21 7.08 26.54
C ALA A 36 0.11 8.12 25.45
N ASN A 37 -0.78 9.08 25.21
CA ASN A 37 -0.55 10.17 24.25
C ASN A 37 0.54 11.15 24.71
N GLU A 38 0.88 11.23 26.00
CA GLU A 38 1.91 12.16 26.49
C GLU A 38 3.34 11.71 26.10
N MET A 39 3.54 10.43 25.75
CA MET A 39 4.83 9.87 25.33
C MET A 39 4.83 9.45 23.86
N ALA A 40 4.23 10.26 22.99
CA ALA A 40 4.21 10.01 21.55
C ALA A 40 5.40 10.66 20.80
N ALA A 41 6.10 11.62 21.41
CA ALA A 41 7.30 12.20 20.82
C ALA A 41 8.32 12.67 21.85
N TRP A 42 9.60 12.47 21.56
CA TRP A 42 10.72 12.86 22.42
C TRP A 42 11.74 13.72 21.66
N LYS A 43 12.00 14.92 22.17
CA LYS A 43 12.93 15.87 21.57
C LYS A 43 14.35 15.66 22.10
N LYS A 44 15.31 15.48 21.20
CA LYS A 44 16.74 15.39 21.51
C LYS A 44 17.40 16.76 21.45
N GLU A 45 17.94 17.22 22.56
CA GLU A 45 18.68 18.48 22.63
C GLU A 45 20.15 18.28 22.24
N ASP A 46 20.45 18.40 20.95
CA ASP A 46 21.81 18.45 20.42
C ASP A 46 21.98 19.58 19.37
N GLN A 47 23.15 19.62 18.70
CA GLN A 47 23.46 20.63 17.69
C GLN A 47 22.51 20.57 16.47
N THR A 48 21.92 19.41 16.20
CA THR A 48 21.05 19.12 15.05
C THR A 48 19.76 18.52 15.59
N THR A 49 19.04 19.30 16.42
CA THR A 49 17.85 18.87 17.17
C THR A 49 16.98 17.88 16.39
N SER A 50 16.96 16.62 16.84
CA SER A 50 16.16 15.54 16.28
C SER A 50 15.00 15.15 17.19
N TYR A 51 14.03 14.41 16.65
CA TYR A 51 12.85 13.95 17.38
C TYR A 51 12.69 12.45 17.21
N PHE A 52 12.44 11.73 18.29
CA PHE A 52 11.92 10.36 18.25
C PHE A 52 10.41 10.46 18.24
N VAL A 53 9.76 9.85 17.26
CA VAL A 53 8.32 9.91 17.06
C VAL A 53 7.76 8.50 17.03
N ASP A 54 6.74 8.27 17.84
CA ASP A 54 5.96 7.04 17.86
C ASP A 54 5.12 6.96 16.58
N LEU A 55 5.30 5.89 15.81
CA LEU A 55 4.54 5.62 14.60
C LEU A 55 3.32 4.72 14.86
N GLY A 56 3.14 4.24 16.09
CA GLY A 56 2.19 3.19 16.46
C GLY A 56 2.76 1.79 16.28
N GLU A 57 2.05 0.79 16.85
CA GLU A 57 2.40 -0.64 16.73
C GLU A 57 3.85 -0.93 17.19
N GLY A 58 4.32 -0.23 18.23
CA GLY A 58 5.67 -0.41 18.77
C GLY A 58 6.79 0.04 17.82
N ARG A 59 6.52 0.91 16.84
CA ARG A 59 7.52 1.41 15.90
C ARG A 59 7.83 2.87 16.13
N TRP A 60 9.11 3.20 16.06
CA TRP A 60 9.61 4.54 16.35
C TRP A 60 10.57 5.02 15.27
N LEU A 61 10.56 6.34 15.01
CA LEU A 61 11.45 7.00 14.07
C LEU A 61 12.18 8.16 14.73
N GLU A 62 13.51 8.14 14.73
CA GLU A 62 14.30 9.36 14.95
C GLU A 62 14.40 10.12 13.62
N VAL A 63 14.04 11.40 13.61
CA VAL A 63 14.08 12.28 12.44
C VAL A 63 14.87 13.54 12.70
N GLU A 64 15.80 13.85 11.79
CA GLU A 64 16.62 15.06 11.79
C GLU A 64 16.06 16.11 10.81
N PRO A 65 16.36 17.42 10.99
CA PRO A 65 15.99 18.47 10.04
C PRO A 65 16.53 18.26 8.63
N THR A 66 17.61 17.47 8.50
CA THR A 66 18.25 17.11 7.23
C THR A 66 17.44 16.08 6.43
N GLY A 67 16.38 15.52 7.01
CA GLY A 67 15.62 14.40 6.45
C GLY A 67 16.23 13.03 6.72
N LYS A 68 17.34 12.96 7.48
CA LYS A 68 17.94 11.70 7.90
C LYS A 68 17.06 11.02 8.96
N GLU A 69 16.99 9.69 8.87
CA GLU A 69 16.10 8.89 9.71
C GLU A 69 16.78 7.68 10.31
N PHE A 70 16.27 7.26 11.47
CA PHE A 70 16.63 6.00 12.11
C PHE A 70 15.40 5.31 12.68
N ARG A 71 15.24 4.03 12.36
CA ARG A 71 14.09 3.23 12.79
C ARG A 71 14.43 2.44 14.05
N PHE A 72 13.45 2.32 14.93
CA PHE A 72 13.53 1.54 16.16
C PHE A 72 12.25 0.76 16.41
N GLU A 73 12.38 -0.34 17.12
CA GLU A 73 11.27 -1.09 17.74
C GLU A 73 11.19 -0.73 19.22
N GLU A 74 9.99 -0.68 19.76
CA GLU A 74 9.74 -0.55 21.19
C GLU A 74 9.96 -1.91 21.88
N LEU A 75 10.83 -1.92 22.90
CA LEU A 75 11.07 -3.09 23.74
C LEU A 75 10.19 -3.10 24.98
N ASP A 76 10.02 -1.93 25.60
CA ASP A 76 9.33 -1.76 26.87
C ASP A 76 8.84 -0.32 27.03
N ARG A 77 7.71 -0.14 27.72
CA ARG A 77 7.15 1.17 28.05
C ARG A 77 6.66 1.18 29.49
N LYS A 78 7.12 2.18 30.24
CA LYS A 78 6.76 2.42 31.65
C LYS A 78 6.36 3.89 31.83
N ASP A 79 5.92 4.26 33.02
CA ASP A 79 5.64 5.66 33.38
C ASP A 79 6.87 6.53 33.07
N LYS A 80 6.73 7.46 32.12
CA LYS A 80 7.75 8.42 31.64
C LYS A 80 8.98 7.82 30.98
N GLN A 81 8.92 6.55 30.56
CA GLN A 81 10.06 5.84 30.00
C GLN A 81 9.66 4.96 28.80
N VAL A 82 10.43 5.03 27.72
CA VAL A 82 10.31 4.12 26.56
C VAL A 82 11.69 3.55 26.20
N GLU A 83 11.82 2.22 26.18
CA GLU A 83 13.02 1.53 25.71
C GLU A 83 12.85 1.14 24.25
N LEU A 84 13.80 1.55 23.41
CA LEU A 84 13.83 1.35 21.97
C LEU A 84 15.03 0.48 21.57
N ILE A 85 14.91 -0.28 20.48
CA ILE A 85 16.00 -1.07 19.89
C ILE A 85 16.09 -0.89 18.38
N ASP A 86 17.32 -0.73 17.87
CA ASP A 86 17.65 -1.07 16.49
C ASP A 86 18.49 -2.34 16.51
N ARG A 87 17.88 -3.46 16.09
CA ARG A 87 18.51 -4.78 16.08
C ARG A 87 19.67 -4.87 15.09
N ARG A 88 19.58 -4.17 13.96
CA ARG A 88 20.61 -4.20 12.90
C ARG A 88 21.90 -3.57 13.37
N ARG A 89 21.80 -2.46 14.12
CA ARG A 89 22.94 -1.75 14.70
C ARG A 89 23.32 -2.26 16.08
N ASN A 90 22.49 -3.13 16.68
CA ASN A 90 22.59 -3.58 18.07
C ASN A 90 22.70 -2.37 19.03
N ILE A 91 21.80 -1.42 18.83
CA ILE A 91 21.69 -0.18 19.62
C ILE A 91 20.38 -0.25 20.39
N LYS A 92 20.43 0.07 21.68
CA LYS A 92 19.23 0.36 22.46
C LYS A 92 19.26 1.78 23.00
N ILE A 93 18.10 2.42 23.01
CA ILE A 93 17.92 3.78 23.52
C ILE A 93 16.85 3.74 24.58
N ASN A 94 17.14 4.27 25.76
CA ASN A 94 16.15 4.45 26.81
C ASN A 94 15.77 5.93 26.85
N LEU A 95 14.55 6.28 26.46
CA LEU A 95 14.03 7.65 26.49
C LEU A 95 13.37 7.90 27.84
N LEU A 96 13.90 8.84 28.63
CA LEU A 96 13.37 9.22 29.94
C LEU A 96 12.84 10.66 29.92
N ALA A 97 12.28 11.13 31.04
CA ALA A 97 11.63 12.44 31.14
C ALA A 97 12.50 13.63 30.67
N ASP A 98 13.79 13.67 31.03
CA ASP A 98 14.69 14.81 30.77
C ASP A 98 16.05 14.41 30.13
N TYR A 99 16.26 13.12 29.85
CA TYR A 99 17.46 12.62 29.17
C TYR A 99 17.22 11.26 28.52
N ALA A 100 18.17 10.82 27.69
CA ALA A 100 18.21 9.48 27.12
C ALA A 100 19.49 8.74 27.49
N GLU A 101 19.40 7.42 27.61
CA GLU A 101 20.54 6.52 27.79
C GLU A 101 20.74 5.67 26.53
N LEU A 102 21.99 5.27 26.28
CA LEU A 102 22.39 4.48 25.12
C LEU A 102 23.13 3.24 25.56
N SER A 103 22.77 2.10 24.96
CA SER A 103 23.50 0.83 25.01
C SER A 103 23.90 0.44 23.58
N VAL A 104 25.18 0.18 23.34
CA VAL A 104 25.70 -0.24 22.02
C VAL A 104 26.44 -1.56 22.16
N GLY A 105 26.09 -2.55 21.33
CA GLY A 105 26.77 -3.83 21.32
C GLY A 105 26.55 -4.65 22.60
N GLY A 106 25.40 -4.48 23.26
CA GLY A 106 25.08 -5.15 24.53
C GLY A 106 25.80 -4.62 25.76
N LYS A 107 26.51 -3.48 25.66
CA LYS A 107 27.11 -2.81 26.82
C LYS A 107 26.02 -2.25 27.75
N PRO A 108 26.28 -2.08 29.06
CA PRO A 108 25.35 -1.41 29.95
C PRO A 108 24.95 -0.02 29.46
N TYR A 109 23.74 0.42 29.82
CA TYR A 109 23.28 1.77 29.53
C TYR A 109 24.21 2.82 30.12
N SER A 110 24.45 3.86 29.32
CA SER A 110 25.18 5.06 29.74
C SER A 110 24.41 6.29 29.30
N ARG A 111 24.43 7.33 30.14
CA ARG A 111 23.77 8.60 29.82
C ARG A 111 24.31 9.16 28.51
N TRP A 112 23.43 9.50 27.58
CA TRP A 112 23.81 9.84 26.21
C TRP A 112 23.48 11.29 25.82
N ARG A 113 22.23 11.71 25.96
CA ARG A 113 21.75 13.04 25.51
C ARG A 113 20.72 13.62 26.47
N LYS A 114 20.64 14.96 26.52
CA LYS A 114 19.53 15.68 27.15
C LYS A 114 18.36 15.74 26.18
N GLY A 115 17.15 15.84 26.71
CA GLY A 115 15.95 15.97 25.90
C GLY A 115 14.70 15.94 26.75
N GLY A 116 13.56 15.62 26.16
CA GLY A 116 12.33 15.42 26.91
C GLY A 116 11.11 15.16 26.03
N TRP A 117 10.05 14.69 26.66
CA TRP A 117 8.75 14.47 26.01
C TRP A 117 8.16 15.79 25.52
N VAL A 118 7.66 15.78 24.29
CA VAL A 118 6.98 16.90 23.64
C VAL A 118 5.66 16.42 23.04
N LYS A 119 4.69 17.31 22.93
CA LYS A 119 3.43 16.98 22.28
C LYS A 119 3.63 16.87 20.77
N THR A 120 2.87 16.00 20.12
CA THR A 120 2.99 15.78 18.67
C THR A 120 2.56 17.01 17.87
N GLU A 121 1.61 17.80 18.36
CA GLU A 121 1.20 19.08 17.77
C GLU A 121 2.27 20.18 17.86
N ASP A 122 3.23 20.05 18.78
CA ASP A 122 4.34 21.00 18.95
C ASP A 122 5.57 20.62 18.11
N LEU A 123 5.50 19.51 17.36
CA LEU A 123 6.59 19.08 16.49
C LEU A 123 6.74 20.00 15.28
N PRO A 124 7.98 20.28 14.85
CA PRO A 124 8.19 20.96 13.57
C PRO A 124 7.71 20.08 12.40
N ASP A 125 7.35 20.69 11.28
CA ASP A 125 6.76 20.01 10.11
C ASP A 125 7.53 18.76 9.65
N TYR A 126 8.88 18.80 9.69
CA TYR A 126 9.71 17.65 9.29
C TYR A 126 9.61 16.44 10.25
N ALA A 127 9.12 16.66 11.46
CA ALA A 127 8.92 15.65 12.50
C ALA A 127 7.45 15.32 12.76
N GLN A 128 6.51 16.04 12.16
CA GLN A 128 5.10 15.63 12.17
C GLN A 128 4.92 14.45 11.22
N ILE A 129 4.69 13.26 11.77
CA ILE A 129 4.58 12.02 11.00
C ILE A 129 3.20 11.42 11.23
N SER A 130 2.52 11.05 10.15
CA SER A 130 1.25 10.30 10.23
C SER A 130 1.49 8.94 10.89
N PRO A 131 0.67 8.54 11.89
CA PRO A 131 0.75 7.22 12.48
C PRO A 131 0.35 6.14 11.46
N ILE A 132 0.85 4.93 11.65
CA ILE A 132 0.55 3.81 10.76
C ILE A 132 -0.81 3.25 11.11
N ASP A 133 -1.80 3.55 10.26
CA ASP A 133 -3.21 3.20 10.48
C ASP A 133 -3.81 2.32 9.39
N HIS A 134 -2.99 1.92 8.41
CA HIS A 134 -3.36 1.14 7.22
C HIS A 134 -4.55 1.73 6.46
N LYS A 135 -4.67 3.07 6.43
CA LYS A 135 -5.60 3.76 5.55
C LYS A 135 -4.89 4.36 4.34
N VAL A 136 -5.56 4.35 3.20
CA VAL A 136 -5.08 4.95 1.95
C VAL A 136 -5.09 6.46 2.08
N ARG A 137 -3.98 7.10 1.69
CA ARG A 137 -3.84 8.55 1.59
C ARG A 137 -4.08 8.98 0.15
N LEU A 138 -5.06 9.86 -0.06
CA LEU A 138 -5.36 10.42 -1.39
C LEU A 138 -4.82 11.84 -1.48
N ILE A 139 -4.02 12.09 -2.51
CA ILE A 139 -3.40 13.39 -2.74
C ILE A 139 -3.80 13.90 -4.13
N TYR A 140 -4.17 15.17 -4.21
CA TYR A 140 -4.26 15.92 -5.46
C TYR A 140 -3.20 17.01 -5.45
N PHE A 141 -2.23 16.89 -6.37
CA PHE A 141 -1.06 17.75 -6.43
C PHE A 141 -1.18 18.74 -7.60
N VAL A 142 -1.04 20.03 -7.29
CA VAL A 142 -1.23 21.14 -8.22
C VAL A 142 0.02 22.04 -8.24
N PRO A 143 0.77 22.08 -9.36
CA PRO A 143 1.91 22.99 -9.52
C PRO A 143 1.52 24.48 -9.48
N THR A 144 2.50 25.36 -9.25
CA THR A 144 2.28 26.83 -9.11
C THR A 144 1.64 27.53 -10.31
N ASP A 145 1.72 26.94 -11.51
CA ASP A 145 1.22 27.48 -12.78
C ASP A 145 -0.08 26.79 -13.24
N ARG A 146 -0.75 26.09 -12.33
CA ARG A 146 -1.99 25.34 -12.56
C ARG A 146 -3.02 25.67 -11.50
N GLU A 147 -4.28 25.45 -11.85
CA GLU A 147 -5.41 25.55 -10.92
C GLU A 147 -6.00 24.16 -10.66
N PRO A 148 -6.51 23.90 -9.45
CA PRO A 148 -7.24 22.67 -9.18
C PRO A 148 -8.41 22.49 -10.15
N THR A 149 -8.53 21.30 -10.72
CA THR A 149 -9.70 20.91 -11.51
C THR A 149 -10.96 21.02 -10.65
N ALA A 150 -12.03 21.59 -11.21
CA ALA A 150 -13.31 21.72 -10.50
C ALA A 150 -13.80 20.35 -10.01
N HIS A 151 -14.29 20.32 -8.76
CA HIS A 151 -14.81 19.12 -8.10
C HIS A 151 -13.80 17.96 -8.03
N TYR A 152 -12.50 18.25 -7.92
CA TYR A 152 -11.46 17.22 -7.86
C TYR A 152 -11.71 16.20 -6.74
N ARG A 153 -12.22 16.63 -5.58
CA ARG A 153 -12.47 15.75 -4.42
C ARG A 153 -13.55 14.73 -4.75
N GLU A 154 -14.67 15.16 -5.30
CA GLU A 154 -15.78 14.29 -5.70
C GLU A 154 -15.38 13.34 -6.82
N LYS A 155 -14.58 13.82 -7.78
CA LYS A 155 -14.06 13.02 -8.89
C LYS A 155 -13.10 11.93 -8.42
N ILE A 156 -12.12 12.29 -7.58
CA ILE A 156 -11.17 11.33 -7.02
C ILE A 156 -11.92 10.30 -6.17
N ASN A 157 -12.88 10.72 -5.34
CA ASN A 157 -13.70 9.80 -4.55
C ASN A 157 -14.54 8.87 -5.44
N THR A 158 -15.11 9.39 -6.52
CA THR A 158 -15.85 8.59 -7.51
C THR A 158 -14.95 7.57 -8.18
N LEU A 159 -13.77 7.97 -8.66
CA LEU A 159 -12.80 7.07 -9.28
C LEU A 159 -12.37 5.98 -8.29
N MET A 160 -11.96 6.37 -7.07
CA MET A 160 -11.48 5.44 -6.06
C MET A 160 -12.57 4.49 -5.55
N HIS A 161 -13.85 4.84 -5.69
CA HIS A 161 -14.95 3.89 -5.47
C HIS A 161 -14.87 2.70 -6.44
N PHE A 162 -14.68 2.91 -7.75
CA PHE A 162 -14.55 1.82 -8.73
C PHE A 162 -13.29 0.98 -8.49
N VAL A 163 -12.20 1.63 -8.09
CA VAL A 163 -10.98 0.91 -7.68
C VAL A 163 -11.31 -0.01 -6.51
N ASN A 164 -11.89 0.52 -5.44
CA ASN A 164 -12.21 -0.24 -4.25
C ASN A 164 -13.19 -1.40 -4.52
N GLU A 165 -14.27 -1.15 -5.27
CA GLU A 165 -15.25 -2.19 -5.61
C GLU A 165 -14.64 -3.33 -6.45
N THR A 166 -13.61 -3.03 -7.26
CA THR A 166 -12.88 -4.08 -8.00
C THR A 166 -12.15 -5.03 -7.05
N TYR A 167 -11.42 -4.50 -6.07
CA TYR A 167 -10.75 -5.32 -5.04
C TYR A 167 -11.75 -6.11 -4.19
N LYS A 168 -12.84 -5.46 -3.75
CA LYS A 168 -13.90 -6.10 -2.96
C LYS A 168 -14.55 -7.25 -3.72
N TYR A 169 -14.93 -7.02 -4.98
CA TYR A 169 -15.48 -8.06 -5.84
C TYR A 169 -14.53 -9.25 -5.98
N GLU A 170 -13.24 -9.00 -6.23
CA GLU A 170 -12.23 -10.03 -6.41
C GLU A 170 -12.00 -10.88 -5.16
N PHE A 171 -12.15 -10.29 -3.96
CA PHE A 171 -12.07 -11.00 -2.69
C PHE A 171 -13.35 -11.78 -2.41
N ARG A 172 -14.52 -11.15 -2.56
CA ARG A 172 -15.83 -11.76 -2.32
C ARG A 172 -16.03 -13.02 -3.15
N ARG A 173 -15.70 -12.98 -4.44
CA ARG A 173 -15.85 -14.14 -5.33
C ARG A 173 -14.94 -15.33 -4.98
N ARG A 174 -13.95 -15.12 -4.11
CA ARG A 174 -13.02 -16.13 -3.61
C ARG A 174 -13.30 -16.52 -2.14
N GLY A 175 -14.36 -16.00 -1.54
CA GLY A 175 -14.67 -16.24 -0.13
C GLY A 175 -13.69 -15.58 0.84
N LEU A 176 -12.95 -14.56 0.39
CA LEU A 176 -12.06 -13.77 1.24
C LEU A 176 -12.83 -12.58 1.86
N PRO A 177 -12.39 -12.05 3.01
CA PRO A 177 -12.99 -10.85 3.60
C PRO A 177 -12.89 -9.65 2.64
N ASP A 178 -14.03 -9.16 2.14
CA ASP A 178 -14.10 -8.08 1.14
C ASP A 178 -14.22 -6.68 1.75
N ARG A 179 -13.42 -6.40 2.78
CA ARG A 179 -13.34 -5.08 3.41
C ARG A 179 -13.00 -3.99 2.39
N GLY A 180 -12.16 -4.33 1.41
CA GLY A 180 -11.61 -3.37 0.46
C GLY A 180 -10.55 -2.47 1.09
N LEU A 181 -10.13 -1.47 0.33
CA LEU A 181 -9.30 -0.37 0.80
C LEU A 181 -10.10 0.49 1.79
N VAL A 182 -9.46 0.79 2.92
CA VAL A 182 -9.97 1.77 3.88
C VAL A 182 -9.25 3.08 3.63
N PHE A 183 -10.00 4.16 3.44
CA PHE A 183 -9.45 5.49 3.17
C PHE A 183 -9.34 6.28 4.46
N GLU A 184 -8.39 7.20 4.52
CA GLU A 184 -8.45 8.29 5.48
C GLU A 184 -9.72 9.09 5.20
N ALA A 185 -10.51 9.37 6.25
CA ALA A 185 -11.82 9.96 6.12
C ALA A 185 -12.03 11.07 7.15
N ASP A 186 -12.86 12.05 6.80
CA ASP A 186 -13.27 13.11 7.69
C ASP A 186 -14.27 12.62 8.76
N GLU A 187 -14.74 13.53 9.60
CA GLU A 187 -15.71 13.24 10.66
C GLU A 187 -17.04 12.68 10.13
N GLN A 188 -17.35 12.89 8.84
CA GLN A 188 -18.56 12.39 8.18
C GLN A 188 -18.31 11.04 7.49
N GLY A 189 -17.09 10.49 7.57
CA GLY A 189 -16.70 9.24 6.93
C GLY A 189 -16.46 9.38 5.42
N VAL A 190 -16.34 10.60 4.90
CA VAL A 190 -16.02 10.85 3.48
C VAL A 190 -14.51 10.82 3.31
N PRO A 191 -13.97 10.11 2.30
CA PRO A 191 -12.53 10.12 2.06
C PRO A 191 -11.97 11.54 1.92
N ILE A 192 -10.85 11.77 2.61
CA ILE A 192 -10.08 13.01 2.53
C ILE A 192 -9.23 12.95 1.27
N VAL A 193 -9.23 14.04 0.50
CA VAL A 193 -8.30 14.26 -0.60
C VAL A 193 -7.48 15.48 -0.25
N HIS A 194 -6.20 15.26 0.06
CA HIS A 194 -5.28 16.32 0.42
C HIS A 194 -4.89 17.11 -0.82
N LEU A 195 -5.27 18.38 -0.88
CA LEU A 195 -4.83 19.30 -1.93
C LEU A 195 -3.44 19.84 -1.57
N LEU A 196 -2.44 19.50 -2.37
CA LEU A 196 -1.08 19.98 -2.22
C LEU A 196 -0.73 20.93 -3.36
N HIS A 197 -0.19 22.09 -2.99
CA HIS A 197 0.38 23.03 -3.95
C HIS A 197 1.89 22.84 -4.00
N GLY A 198 2.41 22.49 -5.17
CA GLY A 198 3.85 22.40 -5.38
C GLY A 198 4.52 23.78 -5.36
N GLU A 199 5.82 23.81 -5.09
CA GLU A 199 6.63 25.04 -5.09
C GLU A 199 7.13 25.47 -6.48
N LYS A 200 6.94 24.62 -7.51
CA LYS A 200 7.47 24.81 -8.86
C LYS A 200 6.37 24.73 -9.93
N PRO A 201 6.62 25.18 -11.17
CA PRO A 201 5.68 24.99 -12.28
C PRO A 201 5.62 23.52 -12.73
N ALA A 202 4.58 23.14 -13.47
CA ALA A 202 4.35 21.78 -13.95
C ALA A 202 5.54 21.19 -14.71
N GLN A 203 6.23 22.01 -15.50
CA GLN A 203 7.43 21.61 -16.26
C GLN A 203 8.55 21.04 -15.36
N TYR A 204 8.71 21.59 -14.16
CA TYR A 204 9.72 21.12 -13.22
C TYR A 204 9.43 19.68 -12.75
N TYR A 205 8.16 19.37 -12.51
CA TYR A 205 7.75 18.04 -12.04
C TYR A 205 7.67 17.04 -13.19
N ASN A 206 7.08 17.40 -14.33
CA ASN A 206 6.86 16.46 -15.42
C ASN A 206 8.13 16.16 -16.25
N GLY A 207 9.17 17.01 -16.15
CA GLY A 207 10.41 16.88 -16.91
C GLY A 207 10.28 17.25 -18.39
N ALA A 208 9.32 18.10 -18.76
CA ALA A 208 9.13 18.55 -20.13
C ALA A 208 10.39 19.24 -20.68
N PRO A 209 10.73 19.01 -21.96
CA PRO A 209 9.93 18.31 -22.97
C PRO A 209 10.22 16.80 -23.08
N ASN A 210 11.14 16.26 -22.29
CA ASN A 210 11.57 14.86 -22.44
C ASN A 210 10.61 13.87 -21.78
N TYR A 211 9.98 14.28 -20.67
CA TYR A 211 9.07 13.49 -19.83
C TYR A 211 9.67 12.16 -19.36
N ASP A 212 9.98 12.03 -18.08
CA ASP A 212 10.46 10.78 -17.48
C ASP A 212 9.63 10.47 -16.23
N PRO A 213 8.84 9.38 -16.20
CA PRO A 213 7.99 9.07 -15.06
C PRO A 213 8.79 8.88 -13.76
N TYR A 214 10.00 8.31 -13.83
CA TYR A 214 10.85 8.17 -12.65
C TYR A 214 11.43 9.51 -12.19
N PHE A 215 11.69 10.42 -13.13
CA PHE A 215 12.03 11.80 -12.78
C PHE A 215 10.86 12.48 -12.06
N GLN A 216 9.62 12.33 -12.57
CA GLN A 216 8.45 12.92 -11.91
C GLN A 216 8.29 12.44 -10.47
N LEU A 217 8.43 11.13 -10.23
CA LEU A 217 8.38 10.57 -8.87
C LEU A 217 9.44 11.17 -7.94
N ARG A 218 10.68 11.33 -8.43
CA ARG A 218 11.77 11.90 -7.63
C ARG A 218 11.52 13.37 -7.27
N GLN A 219 10.85 14.14 -8.12
CA GLN A 219 10.51 15.54 -7.83
C GLN A 219 9.29 15.66 -6.92
N LEU A 220 8.32 14.74 -7.04
CA LEU A 220 7.09 14.76 -6.26
C LEU A 220 7.30 14.31 -4.82
N GLN A 221 8.10 13.25 -4.60
CA GLN A 221 8.24 12.63 -3.28
C GLN A 221 8.61 13.62 -2.15
N PRO A 222 9.53 14.59 -2.35
CA PRO A 222 9.86 15.58 -1.33
C PRO A 222 8.73 16.57 -1.02
N GLU A 223 7.76 16.74 -1.92
CA GLU A 223 6.64 17.69 -1.78
C GLU A 223 5.51 17.17 -0.90
N ILE A 224 5.49 15.87 -0.59
CA ILE A 224 4.43 15.24 0.22
C ILE A 224 4.79 15.37 1.70
N PRO A 225 4.04 16.15 2.50
CA PRO A 225 4.27 16.26 3.94
C PRO A 225 4.11 14.91 4.63
N ARG A 226 5.03 14.60 5.55
CA ARG A 226 5.00 13.36 6.34
C ARG A 226 3.79 13.27 7.28
N SER A 227 3.22 14.41 7.63
CA SER A 227 1.98 14.51 8.40
C SER A 227 0.77 13.98 7.64
N ILE A 228 0.82 13.95 6.30
CA ILE A 228 -0.19 13.31 5.46
C ILE A 228 0.11 11.82 5.32
N GLY A 229 1.33 11.47 4.95
CA GLY A 229 1.73 10.08 4.78
C GLY A 229 3.12 9.90 4.21
N ASN A 230 3.56 8.65 4.20
CA ASN A 230 4.85 8.25 3.66
C ASN A 230 4.69 6.90 2.96
N GLU A 231 5.23 6.76 1.75
CA GLU A 231 5.06 5.56 0.91
C GLU A 231 5.66 4.28 1.54
N GLN A 232 6.55 4.36 2.52
CA GLN A 232 7.06 3.19 3.26
C GLN A 232 6.11 2.75 4.39
N THR A 233 5.12 3.55 4.77
CA THR A 233 4.24 3.26 5.91
C THR A 233 2.75 3.41 5.59
N HIS A 234 2.43 3.95 4.41
CA HIS A 234 1.08 4.18 3.93
C HIS A 234 1.00 3.86 2.45
N LEU A 235 -0.19 3.45 1.98
CA LEU A 235 -0.49 3.48 0.55
C LEU A 235 -0.87 4.91 0.17
N VAL A 236 0.01 5.57 -0.59
CA VAL A 236 -0.17 6.93 -1.07
C VAL A 236 -0.57 6.91 -2.55
N VAL A 237 -1.77 7.41 -2.84
CA VAL A 237 -2.31 7.53 -4.19
C VAL A 237 -2.36 9.00 -4.57
N THR A 238 -1.60 9.40 -5.59
CA THR A 238 -1.44 10.80 -5.98
C THR A 238 -1.94 11.06 -7.40
N PHE A 239 -2.78 12.08 -7.57
CA PHE A 239 -3.19 12.62 -8.86
C PHE A 239 -2.47 13.93 -9.14
N LEU A 240 -1.82 14.04 -10.30
CA LEU A 240 -0.84 15.07 -10.62
C LEU A 240 -1.35 15.97 -11.77
N GLU A 241 -1.62 17.24 -11.49
CA GLU A 241 -1.97 18.25 -12.50
C GLU A 241 -0.72 18.74 -13.27
N THR A 242 0.12 17.81 -13.72
CA THR A 242 1.44 18.08 -14.32
C THR A 242 1.50 17.78 -15.81
N TYR A 243 0.43 17.26 -16.42
CA TYR A 243 0.40 16.99 -17.86
C TYR A 243 0.29 18.28 -18.68
N ASP A 244 0.66 18.19 -19.96
CA ASP A 244 0.52 19.28 -20.91
C ASP A 244 -0.69 19.07 -21.82
N SER A 245 -1.34 20.17 -22.22
CA SER A 245 -2.49 20.16 -23.13
C SER A 245 -2.11 19.98 -24.61
N GLY A 246 -0.81 19.99 -24.90
CA GLY A 246 -0.25 19.98 -26.25
C GLY A 246 -0.71 18.81 -27.13
N PRO A 247 -0.53 18.94 -28.46
CA PRO A 247 -0.88 17.87 -29.39
C PRO A 247 -0.07 16.61 -29.06
N ASN A 248 -0.76 15.49 -28.97
CA ASN A 248 -0.15 14.17 -28.80
C ASN A 248 -1.03 13.13 -29.47
N GLN A 249 -0.41 12.14 -30.11
CA GLN A 249 -1.12 11.07 -30.80
C GLN A 249 -1.90 10.19 -29.83
N TYR A 250 -1.40 10.05 -28.60
CA TYR A 250 -1.98 9.22 -27.55
C TYR A 250 -2.73 10.06 -26.51
N GLU A 251 -2.52 9.77 -25.23
CA GLU A 251 -2.98 10.55 -24.08
C GLU A 251 -2.28 11.93 -24.01
N TRP A 252 -2.25 12.57 -22.85
CA TRP A 252 -1.61 13.88 -22.67
C TRP A 252 -0.10 13.76 -22.46
N PRO A 253 0.74 14.62 -23.10
CA PRO A 253 2.16 14.66 -22.80
C PRO A 253 2.43 14.86 -21.32
N GLY A 254 3.45 14.18 -20.80
CA GLY A 254 3.75 14.18 -19.37
C GLY A 254 2.79 13.34 -18.52
N GLY A 255 1.83 12.63 -19.13
CA GLY A 255 1.01 11.64 -18.47
C GLY A 255 1.86 10.56 -17.78
N ILE A 256 1.44 10.16 -16.58
CA ILE A 256 2.07 9.13 -15.76
C ILE A 256 1.00 8.21 -15.21
N ALA A 257 1.30 6.92 -15.18
CA ALA A 257 0.65 5.90 -14.38
C ALA A 257 1.79 5.01 -13.88
N LEU A 258 2.12 5.11 -12.59
CA LEU A 258 3.24 4.37 -12.03
C LEU A 258 3.00 4.04 -10.55
N GLY A 259 2.98 2.74 -10.27
CA GLY A 259 2.86 2.15 -8.96
C GLY A 259 4.15 1.49 -8.50
N GLY A 260 4.31 1.39 -7.19
CA GLY A 260 5.49 0.78 -6.59
C GLY A 260 5.25 0.37 -5.15
N TRP A 261 5.51 -0.90 -4.86
CA TRP A 261 5.53 -1.43 -3.50
C TRP A 261 6.75 -0.95 -2.74
N ARG A 262 6.59 -0.61 -1.46
CA ARG A 262 7.70 -0.18 -0.58
C ARG A 262 7.84 -1.04 0.67
N SER A 263 6.73 -1.49 1.26
CA SER A 263 6.71 -2.32 2.47
C SER A 263 5.35 -3.03 2.62
N ALA A 264 5.21 -3.88 3.63
CA ALA A 264 3.92 -4.48 4.00
C ALA A 264 2.84 -3.44 4.38
N ASP A 265 3.25 -2.26 4.82
CA ASP A 265 2.38 -1.18 5.26
C ASP A 265 2.09 -0.14 4.16
N GLY A 266 2.96 -0.06 3.15
CA GLY A 266 2.97 1.08 2.24
C GLY A 266 3.43 0.79 0.81
N GLY A 267 2.99 1.70 -0.03
CA GLY A 267 3.29 1.74 -1.45
C GLY A 267 2.91 3.09 -2.03
N THR A 268 3.21 3.29 -3.30
CA THR A 268 2.80 4.50 -4.02
C THR A 268 2.13 4.14 -5.32
N ALA A 269 1.13 4.93 -5.72
CA ALA A 269 0.53 4.88 -7.04
C ALA A 269 0.29 6.32 -7.53
N ASN A 270 0.91 6.70 -8.64
CA ASN A 270 0.96 8.07 -9.11
C ASN A 270 0.36 8.16 -10.50
N PHE A 271 -0.54 9.12 -10.66
CA PHE A 271 -1.38 9.24 -11.84
C PHE A 271 -1.42 10.67 -12.33
N SER A 272 -1.49 10.82 -13.64
CA SER A 272 -1.81 12.11 -14.21
C SER A 272 -3.27 12.47 -13.96
N ALA A 273 -3.51 13.72 -13.56
CA ALA A 273 -4.85 14.23 -13.30
C ALA A 273 -5.69 14.48 -14.56
N TRP A 274 -5.18 14.21 -15.78
CA TRP A 274 -6.01 14.28 -16.98
C TRP A 274 -7.23 13.36 -16.88
N VAL A 275 -7.10 12.25 -16.13
CA VAL A 275 -8.21 11.33 -15.84
C VAL A 275 -9.36 11.99 -15.10
N LEU A 276 -9.15 13.15 -14.46
CA LEU A 276 -10.14 13.92 -13.70
C LEU A 276 -10.85 14.99 -14.54
N GLN A 277 -10.54 15.13 -15.83
CA GLN A 277 -11.31 16.04 -16.70
C GLN A 277 -12.79 15.61 -16.75
N ASP A 278 -13.71 16.56 -16.90
CA ASP A 278 -15.17 16.30 -16.86
C ASP A 278 -15.62 15.24 -17.89
N MET A 279 -14.91 15.15 -19.00
CA MET A 279 -15.18 14.18 -20.05
C MET A 279 -14.72 12.75 -19.70
N PHE A 280 -13.95 12.54 -18.63
CA PHE A 280 -13.47 11.21 -18.22
C PHE A 280 -13.92 10.81 -16.82
N CYS A 281 -14.09 11.79 -15.92
CA CYS A 281 -14.49 11.54 -14.54
C CYS A 281 -15.67 12.43 -14.12
N ALA A 282 -16.75 11.77 -13.74
CA ALA A 282 -17.92 12.38 -13.12
C ALA A 282 -17.71 12.57 -11.61
N THR A 283 -18.58 13.36 -10.99
CA THR A 283 -18.59 13.61 -9.54
C THR A 283 -19.41 12.60 -8.75
N ASN A 284 -20.01 11.62 -9.42
CA ASN A 284 -20.78 10.55 -8.79
C ASN A 284 -20.78 9.25 -9.61
N ILE A 285 -21.10 8.14 -8.94
CA ILE A 285 -21.04 6.78 -9.47
C ILE A 285 -21.98 6.57 -10.67
N GLU A 286 -23.22 7.07 -10.58
CA GLU A 286 -24.23 6.83 -11.60
C GLU A 286 -23.90 7.53 -12.91
N ASP A 287 -23.37 8.75 -12.85
CA ASP A 287 -22.90 9.45 -14.05
C ASP A 287 -21.59 8.85 -14.58
N GLN A 288 -20.69 8.38 -13.71
CA GLN A 288 -19.48 7.69 -14.16
C GLN A 288 -19.81 6.41 -14.95
N LYS A 289 -20.80 5.64 -14.52
CA LYS A 289 -21.29 4.46 -15.26
C LYS A 289 -21.77 4.82 -16.67
N LYS A 290 -22.38 6.00 -16.85
CA LYS A 290 -22.79 6.49 -18.18
C LYS A 290 -21.58 6.84 -19.04
N LEU A 291 -20.55 7.46 -18.46
CA LEU A 291 -19.31 7.79 -19.18
C LEU A 291 -18.58 6.52 -19.67
N PHE A 292 -18.61 5.42 -18.91
CA PHE A 292 -18.10 4.11 -19.36
C PHE A 292 -18.82 3.53 -20.58
N GLN A 293 -19.93 4.12 -21.02
CA GLN A 293 -20.67 3.73 -22.23
C GLN A 293 -20.59 4.79 -23.34
N ASP A 294 -19.86 5.88 -23.11
CA ASP A 294 -19.80 7.01 -24.02
C ASP A 294 -18.87 6.73 -25.21
N ARG A 295 -19.49 6.56 -26.38
CA ARG A 295 -18.83 6.28 -27.65
C ARG A 295 -18.39 7.53 -28.42
N THR A 296 -18.52 8.72 -27.84
CA THR A 296 -18.09 9.96 -28.47
C THR A 296 -16.58 9.91 -28.74
N PRO A 297 -16.13 10.08 -30.00
CA PRO A 297 -14.71 10.03 -30.33
C PRO A 297 -13.95 11.22 -29.74
N ILE A 298 -12.70 11.00 -29.34
CA ILE A 298 -11.77 12.08 -28.99
C ILE A 298 -10.91 12.38 -30.22
N GLU A 299 -11.30 13.42 -30.96
CA GLU A 299 -10.67 13.78 -32.22
C GLU A 299 -9.15 13.97 -32.08
N GLY A 300 -8.40 13.37 -33.00
CA GLY A 300 -6.94 13.46 -33.06
C GLY A 300 -6.18 12.60 -32.04
N ARG A 301 -6.87 11.86 -31.16
CA ARG A 301 -6.23 11.08 -30.09
C ARG A 301 -6.52 9.58 -30.18
N THR A 302 -5.59 8.79 -29.65
CA THR A 302 -5.64 7.33 -29.57
C THR A 302 -5.57 6.90 -28.12
N ALA A 303 -6.52 6.10 -27.65
CA ALA A 303 -6.39 5.37 -26.39
C ALA A 303 -5.29 4.31 -26.58
N LEU A 304 -4.22 4.40 -25.79
CA LEU A 304 -2.96 3.70 -26.01
C LEU A 304 -3.16 2.19 -26.18
N GLY A 305 -4.07 1.60 -25.39
CA GLY A 305 -4.37 0.17 -25.44
C GLY A 305 -5.19 -0.31 -26.63
N HIS A 306 -5.81 0.61 -27.37
CA HIS A 306 -6.77 0.29 -28.43
C HIS A 306 -6.21 0.59 -29.83
N GLY A 307 -5.18 1.44 -29.93
CA GLY A 307 -4.37 1.63 -31.14
C GLY A 307 -5.09 2.26 -32.33
N ARG A 308 -6.29 2.82 -32.13
CA ARG A 308 -7.08 3.48 -33.17
C ARG A 308 -7.19 4.98 -32.96
N GLN A 309 -6.97 5.74 -34.01
CA GLN A 309 -7.20 7.20 -33.99
C GLN A 309 -8.69 7.48 -33.75
N ASN A 310 -8.98 8.61 -33.10
CA ASN A 310 -10.33 9.02 -32.70
C ASN A 310 -11.00 7.97 -31.80
N SER A 311 -10.23 7.42 -30.86
CA SER A 311 -10.77 6.44 -29.91
C SER A 311 -11.99 7.03 -29.17
N PRO A 312 -13.08 6.28 -28.96
CA PRO A 312 -14.19 6.71 -28.14
C PRO A 312 -13.75 7.00 -26.70
N ARG A 313 -14.42 7.96 -26.08
CA ARG A 313 -14.17 8.43 -24.72
C ARG A 313 -14.09 7.31 -23.69
N PHE A 314 -14.97 6.30 -23.75
CA PHE A 314 -14.94 5.20 -22.79
C PHE A 314 -13.59 4.43 -22.80
N GLU A 315 -12.88 4.36 -23.92
CA GLU A 315 -11.57 3.69 -23.97
C GLU A 315 -10.49 4.49 -23.23
N PHE A 316 -10.55 5.83 -23.23
CA PHE A 316 -9.68 6.65 -22.40
C PHE A 316 -10.00 6.51 -20.90
N ILE A 317 -11.28 6.32 -20.57
CA ILE A 317 -11.71 6.07 -19.18
C ILE A 317 -11.21 4.70 -18.72
N GLU A 318 -11.31 3.67 -19.55
CA GLU A 318 -10.77 2.34 -19.25
C GLU A 318 -9.24 2.35 -19.16
N ASP A 319 -8.55 3.05 -20.06
CA ASP A 319 -7.09 3.24 -19.97
C ASP A 319 -6.71 3.97 -18.68
N GLY A 320 -7.34 5.11 -18.38
CA GLY A 320 -7.01 5.94 -17.21
C GLY A 320 -7.44 5.33 -15.87
N MET A 321 -8.74 5.09 -15.67
CA MET A 321 -9.26 4.54 -14.41
C MET A 321 -8.81 3.09 -14.19
N GLY A 322 -8.72 2.29 -15.27
CA GLY A 322 -8.19 0.94 -15.18
C GLY A 322 -6.71 0.92 -14.80
N ALA A 323 -5.91 1.85 -15.34
CA ALA A 323 -4.53 2.01 -14.90
C ALA A 323 -4.46 2.34 -13.40
N VAL A 324 -5.40 3.09 -12.84
CA VAL A 324 -5.44 3.30 -11.37
C VAL A 324 -5.51 1.99 -10.60
N ILE A 325 -6.36 1.05 -11.04
CA ILE A 325 -6.46 -0.26 -10.42
C ILE A 325 -5.16 -1.06 -10.58
N HIS A 326 -4.56 -1.00 -11.77
CA HIS A 326 -3.31 -1.68 -12.09
C HIS A 326 -2.14 -1.21 -11.21
N GLU A 327 -1.91 0.10 -11.14
CA GLU A 327 -0.80 0.68 -10.39
C GLU A 327 -1.01 0.60 -8.87
N VAL A 328 -2.27 0.65 -8.39
CA VAL A 328 -2.56 0.29 -6.99
C VAL A 328 -2.22 -1.18 -6.74
N GLY A 329 -2.41 -2.07 -7.72
CA GLY A 329 -1.92 -3.45 -7.66
C GLY A 329 -0.41 -3.53 -7.47
N HIS A 330 0.36 -2.74 -8.23
CA HIS A 330 1.81 -2.62 -8.04
C HIS A 330 2.19 -2.07 -6.67
N ALA A 331 1.48 -1.05 -6.18
CA ALA A 331 1.67 -0.50 -4.85
C ALA A 331 1.43 -1.53 -3.73
N LEU A 332 0.57 -2.52 -4.00
CA LEU A 332 0.26 -3.65 -3.11
C LEU A 332 1.15 -4.89 -3.34
N GLY A 333 2.22 -4.76 -4.12
CA GLY A 333 3.24 -5.82 -4.29
C GLY A 333 3.02 -6.77 -5.46
N LEU A 334 2.03 -6.50 -6.32
CA LEU A 334 1.78 -7.35 -7.49
C LEU A 334 2.76 -7.05 -8.63
N PRO A 335 3.32 -8.05 -9.31
CA PRO A 335 3.99 -7.87 -10.60
C PRO A 335 2.98 -7.95 -11.75
N HIS A 336 3.45 -7.70 -12.99
CA HIS A 336 2.64 -7.92 -14.18
C HIS A 336 2.25 -9.39 -14.36
N ASP A 337 1.05 -9.64 -14.87
CA ASP A 337 0.54 -10.98 -15.21
C ASP A 337 -0.20 -10.95 -16.56
N GLN A 338 0.50 -11.40 -17.60
CA GLN A 338 0.06 -11.41 -18.99
C GLN A 338 -0.41 -12.80 -19.45
N ARG A 339 -0.55 -13.78 -18.54
CA ARG A 339 -0.96 -15.16 -18.91
C ARG A 339 -2.36 -15.19 -19.53
N ASP A 340 -3.26 -14.34 -19.04
CA ASP A 340 -4.53 -14.00 -19.69
C ASP A 340 -4.61 -12.48 -19.86
N ASP A 341 -3.71 -11.94 -20.68
CA ASP A 341 -3.48 -10.49 -20.85
C ASP A 341 -4.75 -9.69 -21.17
N ARG A 342 -5.75 -10.30 -21.81
CA ARG A 342 -7.04 -9.67 -22.13
C ARG A 342 -7.99 -9.53 -20.94
N HIS A 343 -7.69 -10.15 -19.81
CA HIS A 343 -8.59 -10.17 -18.65
C HIS A 343 -7.87 -9.90 -17.33
N TYR A 344 -6.57 -10.19 -17.24
CA TYR A 344 -5.81 -9.93 -16.03
C TYR A 344 -5.53 -8.44 -15.86
N ILE A 345 -5.94 -7.90 -14.71
CA ILE A 345 -5.74 -6.49 -14.34
C ILE A 345 -4.25 -6.14 -14.36
N MET A 346 -3.38 -7.05 -13.92
CA MET A 346 -1.93 -6.85 -13.98
C MET A 346 -1.31 -7.13 -15.37
N GLY A 347 -2.13 -7.41 -16.38
CA GLY A 347 -1.78 -7.36 -17.80
C GLY A 347 -2.50 -6.19 -18.46
N ASN A 348 -3.05 -6.38 -19.65
CA ASN A 348 -3.89 -5.37 -20.33
C ASN A 348 -5.39 -5.45 -19.98
N GLY A 349 -5.80 -6.33 -19.06
CA GLY A 349 -7.20 -6.57 -18.72
C GLY A 349 -7.89 -5.40 -18.01
N PHE A 350 -7.12 -4.50 -17.40
CA PHE A 350 -7.66 -3.27 -16.79
C PHE A 350 -8.35 -2.35 -17.80
N ARG A 351 -8.13 -2.55 -19.10
CA ARG A 351 -8.79 -1.79 -20.18
C ARG A 351 -10.17 -2.31 -20.54
N LYS A 352 -10.79 -3.10 -19.65
CA LYS A 352 -12.11 -3.71 -19.85
C LYS A 352 -13.01 -3.51 -18.64
N MET A 353 -12.79 -2.46 -17.86
CA MET A 353 -13.59 -2.21 -16.66
C MET A 353 -15.07 -2.00 -16.97
N SER A 354 -15.43 -1.49 -18.15
CA SER A 354 -16.83 -1.33 -18.55
C SER A 354 -17.59 -2.67 -18.58
N VAL A 355 -16.90 -3.77 -18.92
CA VAL A 355 -17.46 -5.12 -18.95
C VAL A 355 -17.82 -5.62 -17.55
N ASN A 356 -17.13 -5.13 -16.51
CA ASN A 356 -17.42 -5.47 -15.11
C ASN A 356 -18.67 -4.78 -14.56
N LEU A 357 -19.16 -3.72 -15.23
CA LEU A 357 -20.37 -3.00 -14.82
C LEU A 357 -21.65 -3.81 -15.04
N ASP A 358 -21.65 -4.77 -15.96
CA ASP A 358 -22.74 -5.73 -16.11
C ASP A 358 -22.55 -6.88 -15.11
N GLU A 359 -23.40 -6.96 -14.09
CA GLU A 359 -23.42 -8.04 -13.10
C GLU A 359 -23.61 -9.43 -13.71
N LYS A 360 -24.19 -9.53 -14.91
CA LYS A 360 -24.41 -10.80 -15.61
C LYS A 360 -23.19 -11.28 -16.39
N THR A 361 -22.16 -10.44 -16.56
CA THR A 361 -20.93 -10.85 -17.23
C THR A 361 -20.29 -12.03 -16.47
N PRO A 362 -20.05 -13.18 -17.13
CA PRO A 362 -19.33 -14.30 -16.54
C PRO A 362 -17.93 -13.92 -16.08
N VAL A 363 -17.45 -14.54 -14.98
CA VAL A 363 -16.17 -14.20 -14.34
C VAL A 363 -15.00 -14.29 -15.32
N GLU A 364 -14.98 -15.30 -16.19
CA GLU A 364 -13.92 -15.53 -17.17
C GLU A 364 -13.84 -14.45 -18.26
N LYS A 365 -14.90 -13.64 -18.43
CA LYS A 365 -14.95 -12.52 -19.39
C LYS A 365 -14.65 -11.16 -18.76
N ARG A 366 -14.68 -11.07 -17.43
CA ARG A 366 -14.41 -9.86 -16.64
C ARG A 366 -12.92 -9.52 -16.60
N ALA A 367 -12.62 -8.24 -16.41
CA ALA A 367 -11.33 -7.80 -15.89
C ALA A 367 -11.18 -8.30 -14.45
N ARG A 368 -10.09 -9.00 -14.14
CA ARG A 368 -9.90 -9.70 -12.85
C ARG A 368 -8.43 -9.83 -12.46
N PHE A 369 -8.14 -10.12 -11.20
CA PHE A 369 -6.81 -10.61 -10.83
C PHE A 369 -6.72 -12.12 -11.11
N SER A 370 -5.54 -12.59 -11.50
CA SER A 370 -5.23 -14.03 -11.49
C SER A 370 -5.30 -14.58 -10.06
N ASP A 371 -5.43 -15.89 -9.92
CA ASP A 371 -5.48 -16.50 -8.58
C ASP A 371 -4.15 -16.33 -7.83
N ASP A 372 -3.03 -16.32 -8.53
CA ASP A 372 -1.72 -16.08 -7.92
C ASP A 372 -1.59 -14.65 -7.40
N ASN A 373 -2.00 -13.65 -8.18
CA ASN A 373 -2.01 -12.26 -7.71
C ASN A 373 -3.03 -12.06 -6.57
N ALA A 374 -4.21 -12.68 -6.65
CA ALA A 374 -5.20 -12.59 -5.59
C ALA A 374 -4.70 -13.20 -4.27
N ARG A 375 -3.90 -14.28 -4.33
CA ARG A 375 -3.26 -14.89 -3.16
C ARG A 375 -2.29 -13.93 -2.47
N ILE A 376 -1.52 -13.16 -3.25
CA ILE A 376 -0.64 -12.11 -2.71
C ILE A 376 -1.47 -10.99 -2.07
N LEU A 377 -2.48 -10.47 -2.77
CA LEU A 377 -3.36 -9.43 -2.23
C LEU A 377 -4.03 -9.86 -0.92
N ALA A 378 -4.38 -11.14 -0.79
CA ALA A 378 -5.02 -11.69 0.40
C ALA A 378 -4.15 -11.55 1.67
N GLN A 379 -2.84 -11.30 1.55
CA GLN A 379 -1.97 -11.05 2.71
C GLN A 379 -1.67 -9.55 2.91
N SER A 380 -2.29 -8.65 2.16
CA SER A 380 -2.08 -7.21 2.35
C SER A 380 -2.76 -6.69 3.61
N ARG A 381 -2.01 -5.99 4.47
CA ARG A 381 -2.53 -5.26 5.65
C ARG A 381 -3.60 -4.20 5.28
N LEU A 382 -3.55 -3.70 4.05
CA LEU A 382 -4.45 -2.67 3.53
C LEU A 382 -5.79 -3.23 3.04
N LEU A 383 -5.88 -4.54 2.78
CA LEU A 383 -7.08 -5.19 2.25
C LEU A 383 -7.67 -6.20 3.25
N ASN A 384 -6.86 -7.13 3.74
CA ASN A 384 -7.34 -8.21 4.59
C ASN A 384 -7.21 -7.85 6.08
N PRO A 385 -8.33 -7.74 6.83
CA PRO A 385 -8.29 -7.42 8.27
C PRO A 385 -7.73 -8.55 9.14
N ASN A 386 -7.53 -9.75 8.60
CA ASN A 386 -7.08 -10.93 9.35
C ASN A 386 -5.56 -11.15 9.27
N VAL A 387 -4.81 -10.23 8.67
CA VAL A 387 -3.34 -10.28 8.60
C VAL A 387 -2.75 -9.97 9.97
N ASP A 388 -1.67 -10.66 10.35
CA ASP A 388 -0.97 -10.44 11.62
C ASP A 388 -0.14 -9.15 11.55
N LYS A 389 -0.70 -8.04 12.02
CA LYS A 389 -0.04 -6.73 11.92
C LYS A 389 1.21 -6.60 12.79
N GLU A 390 1.33 -7.42 13.84
CA GLU A 390 2.47 -7.44 14.75
C GLU A 390 3.67 -8.23 14.18
N ASP A 391 3.46 -8.96 13.08
CA ASP A 391 4.50 -9.69 12.37
C ASP A 391 5.23 -8.77 11.38
N HIS A 392 6.41 -8.30 11.77
CA HIS A 392 7.22 -7.36 11.00
C HIS A 392 8.49 -7.98 10.39
N GLU A 393 8.75 -9.24 10.66
CA GLU A 393 9.93 -9.93 10.14
C GLU A 393 9.60 -10.49 8.77
N SER A 394 10.48 -10.30 7.79
CA SER A 394 10.23 -10.81 6.43
C SER A 394 10.71 -12.26 6.31
N PRO A 395 10.03 -13.09 5.49
CA PRO A 395 10.41 -14.48 5.34
C PRO A 395 11.81 -14.59 4.72
N LYS A 396 12.57 -15.61 5.11
CA LYS A 396 13.88 -15.92 4.52
C LYS A 396 13.73 -17.11 3.60
N PHE A 397 14.43 -17.12 2.47
CA PHE A 397 14.39 -18.27 1.59
C PHE A 397 15.62 -18.44 0.70
N ASP A 398 15.87 -19.69 0.33
CA ASP A 398 16.82 -20.08 -0.70
C ASP A 398 16.08 -20.36 -2.01
N LEU A 399 16.69 -19.94 -3.12
CA LEU A 399 16.17 -20.10 -4.47
C LEU A 399 17.19 -20.79 -5.36
N SER A 400 16.77 -21.83 -6.07
CA SER A 400 17.59 -22.48 -7.09
C SER A 400 16.80 -22.80 -8.35
N VAL A 401 17.49 -22.83 -9.47
CA VAL A 401 16.93 -23.11 -10.80
C VAL A 401 17.84 -24.13 -11.48
N SER A 402 17.25 -25.16 -12.07
CA SER A 402 17.99 -26.19 -12.81
C SER A 402 17.26 -26.59 -14.09
N ASN A 403 18.01 -27.17 -15.03
CA ASN A 403 17.43 -27.75 -16.25
C ASN A 403 16.48 -28.92 -15.90
N THR A 404 15.50 -29.15 -16.77
CA THR A 404 14.76 -30.41 -16.86
C THR A 404 15.08 -31.09 -18.19
N ASP A 405 14.51 -32.27 -18.41
CA ASP A 405 14.65 -33.00 -19.68
C ASP A 405 13.82 -32.35 -20.82
N ARG A 406 12.96 -31.37 -20.49
CA ARG A 406 12.07 -30.70 -21.44
C ARG A 406 12.62 -29.31 -21.82
N PRO A 407 12.59 -28.94 -23.12
CA PRO A 407 13.08 -27.64 -23.56
C PRO A 407 12.24 -26.51 -22.96
N ASN A 408 12.91 -25.44 -22.52
CA ASN A 408 12.32 -24.25 -21.87
C ASN A 408 11.54 -24.52 -20.58
N ILE A 409 11.59 -25.75 -20.03
CA ILE A 409 11.02 -26.07 -18.73
C ILE A 409 12.18 -26.20 -17.73
N TYR A 410 12.09 -25.46 -16.64
CA TYR A 410 13.11 -25.43 -15.60
C TYR A 410 12.50 -25.82 -14.27
N LYS A 411 13.26 -26.59 -13.48
CA LYS A 411 12.88 -26.86 -12.10
C LYS A 411 13.31 -25.66 -11.26
N VAL A 412 12.36 -25.04 -10.58
CA VAL A 412 12.59 -23.95 -9.63
C VAL A 412 12.25 -24.45 -8.23
N GLN A 413 13.25 -24.45 -7.34
CA GLN A 413 13.09 -24.87 -5.95
C GLN A 413 13.19 -23.66 -5.03
N VAL A 414 12.24 -23.56 -4.11
CA VAL A 414 12.17 -22.54 -3.04
C VAL A 414 12.13 -23.24 -1.70
N LYS A 415 13.04 -22.89 -0.80
CA LYS A 415 13.05 -23.32 0.61
C LYS A 415 12.90 -22.10 1.49
N ALA A 416 11.74 -21.91 2.08
CA ALA A 416 11.40 -20.72 2.84
C ALA A 416 11.22 -21.04 4.33
N THR A 417 11.54 -20.06 5.17
CA THR A 417 11.32 -20.07 6.63
C THR A 417 10.81 -18.72 7.09
N ASP A 418 9.97 -18.73 8.11
CA ASP A 418 9.39 -17.56 8.74
C ASP A 418 9.14 -17.85 10.23
N ASP A 419 9.24 -16.86 11.12
CA ASP A 419 9.05 -17.08 12.56
C ASP A 419 7.57 -17.15 12.96
N LYS A 420 6.67 -16.65 12.12
CA LYS A 420 5.24 -16.53 12.39
C LYS A 420 4.40 -17.43 11.50
N GLY A 421 4.68 -17.45 10.21
CA GLY A 421 4.11 -18.40 9.27
C GLY A 421 4.10 -17.91 7.84
N LEU A 422 4.43 -18.82 6.91
CA LEU A 422 4.38 -18.58 5.47
C LEU A 422 2.95 -18.68 4.93
N LYS A 423 2.67 -17.98 3.83
CA LYS A 423 1.35 -17.98 3.15
C LYS A 423 1.40 -18.24 1.67
N ALA A 424 2.35 -17.65 0.94
CA ALA A 424 2.33 -17.73 -0.52
C ALA A 424 3.72 -17.62 -1.12
N VAL A 425 3.86 -18.20 -2.32
CA VAL A 425 4.98 -17.99 -3.22
C VAL A 425 4.45 -17.63 -4.61
N LEU A 426 5.12 -16.69 -5.29
CA LEU A 426 4.82 -16.27 -6.65
C LEU A 426 6.10 -16.25 -7.49
N TYR A 427 6.00 -16.73 -8.73
CA TYR A 427 7.09 -16.87 -9.67
C TYR A 427 6.87 -15.97 -10.88
N PHE A 428 7.86 -15.14 -11.19
CA PHE A 428 7.84 -14.17 -12.27
C PHE A 428 8.99 -14.42 -13.23
N ASP A 429 8.68 -14.61 -14.52
CA ASP A 429 9.68 -14.72 -15.58
C ASP A 429 10.16 -13.31 -15.93
N ASP A 430 11.37 -12.96 -15.49
CA ASP A 430 11.97 -11.63 -15.64
C ASP A 430 12.37 -11.32 -17.09
N VAL A 431 12.52 -12.35 -17.94
CA VAL A 431 12.78 -12.17 -19.37
C VAL A 431 11.48 -11.92 -20.13
N ARG A 432 10.41 -12.63 -19.78
CA ARG A 432 9.09 -12.49 -20.39
C ARG A 432 8.31 -11.28 -19.84
N GLY A 433 8.57 -10.89 -18.59
CA GLY A 433 7.90 -9.78 -17.92
C GLY A 433 6.51 -10.15 -17.38
N THR A 434 6.30 -11.39 -16.93
CA THR A 434 4.98 -11.85 -16.45
C THR A 434 5.11 -12.91 -15.35
N VAL A 435 4.10 -12.99 -14.49
CA VAL A 435 3.86 -14.17 -13.64
C VAL A 435 3.83 -15.43 -14.51
N VAL A 436 4.45 -16.49 -14.02
CA VAL A 436 4.43 -17.84 -14.61
C VAL A 436 3.84 -18.90 -13.68
N GLY A 437 3.68 -18.59 -12.39
CA GLY A 437 2.99 -19.45 -11.44
C GLY A 437 2.98 -18.89 -10.03
N GLY A 438 2.31 -19.60 -9.12
CA GLY A 438 2.29 -19.33 -7.70
C GLY A 438 1.67 -20.52 -6.97
N ASP A 439 1.88 -20.56 -5.65
CA ASP A 439 1.35 -21.64 -4.80
C ASP A 439 1.16 -21.13 -3.36
N ASP A 440 0.36 -21.86 -2.60
CA ASP A 440 0.18 -21.66 -1.17
C ASP A 440 1.39 -22.24 -0.40
N LEU A 441 1.83 -21.51 0.62
CA LEU A 441 2.76 -21.97 1.64
C LEU A 441 2.03 -22.07 2.98
N ALA A 442 2.56 -22.88 3.89
CA ALA A 442 2.00 -23.02 5.23
C ALA A 442 3.08 -23.37 6.25
N GLY A 443 2.83 -23.03 7.51
CA GLY A 443 3.76 -23.27 8.62
C GLY A 443 4.96 -22.33 8.61
N SER A 444 5.87 -22.53 9.55
CA SER A 444 7.10 -21.72 9.71
C SER A 444 8.21 -22.12 8.75
N ALA A 445 8.06 -23.22 8.01
CA ALA A 445 9.01 -23.68 7.01
C ALA A 445 8.27 -24.42 5.89
N ALA A 446 8.64 -24.16 4.64
CA ALA A 446 8.05 -24.81 3.48
C ALA A 446 9.09 -25.00 2.37
N GLU A 447 8.95 -26.09 1.62
CA GLU A 447 9.72 -26.36 0.40
C GLU A 447 8.75 -26.55 -0.76
N LYS A 448 9.03 -25.87 -1.87
CA LYS A 448 8.26 -25.97 -3.12
C LYS A 448 9.19 -26.19 -4.29
N ASP A 449 8.84 -27.21 -5.07
CA ASP A 449 9.49 -27.58 -6.32
C ASP A 449 8.47 -27.48 -7.45
N LEU A 450 8.71 -26.60 -8.41
CA LEU A 450 7.85 -26.44 -9.58
C LEU A 450 8.65 -26.54 -10.88
N GLU A 451 8.04 -27.15 -11.88
CA GLU A 451 8.52 -27.08 -13.26
C GLU A 451 7.82 -25.92 -13.96
N LEU A 452 8.59 -24.89 -14.30
CA LEU A 452 8.08 -23.65 -14.89
C LEU A 452 8.58 -23.51 -16.33
N GLU A 453 7.68 -23.10 -17.22
CA GLU A 453 8.07 -22.65 -18.55
C GLU A 453 8.64 -21.24 -18.47
N LEU A 454 9.94 -21.09 -18.76
CA LEU A 454 10.65 -19.82 -18.68
C LEU A 454 11.19 -19.41 -20.05
N ARG A 455 11.16 -18.11 -20.33
CA ARG A 455 11.72 -17.54 -21.55
C ARG A 455 13.24 -17.43 -21.44
N THR A 456 13.92 -17.95 -22.46
CA THR A 456 15.36 -17.79 -22.65
C THR A 456 15.70 -16.36 -23.09
N ASP A 457 16.65 -15.72 -22.42
CA ASP A 457 17.35 -14.54 -22.90
C ASP A 457 18.36 -14.98 -23.96
N GLU A 458 18.02 -14.78 -25.23
CA GLU A 458 18.83 -15.23 -26.36
C GLU A 458 20.23 -14.62 -26.39
N LYS A 459 20.41 -13.42 -25.83
CA LYS A 459 21.70 -12.73 -25.80
C LYS A 459 22.59 -13.27 -24.69
N GLN A 460 22.00 -13.53 -23.52
CA GLN A 460 22.74 -14.00 -22.35
C GLN A 460 22.84 -15.53 -22.26
N LYS A 461 22.07 -16.25 -23.09
CA LYS A 461 21.92 -17.73 -23.04
C LYS A 461 21.60 -18.20 -21.63
N SER A 462 20.63 -17.53 -21.02
CA SER A 462 20.19 -17.79 -19.65
C SER A 462 18.68 -17.63 -19.52
N VAL A 463 18.13 -18.18 -18.44
CA VAL A 463 16.79 -17.83 -17.95
C VAL A 463 16.90 -17.04 -16.66
N ARG A 464 15.94 -16.16 -16.40
CA ARG A 464 15.85 -15.37 -15.18
C ARG A 464 14.47 -15.50 -14.56
N VAL A 465 14.42 -15.88 -13.30
CA VAL A 465 13.19 -15.95 -12.50
C VAL A 465 13.33 -15.08 -11.27
N GLU A 466 12.33 -14.25 -11.02
CA GLU A 466 12.13 -13.55 -9.76
C GLU A 466 11.06 -14.29 -8.95
N VAL A 467 11.33 -14.52 -7.67
CA VAL A 467 10.41 -15.19 -6.75
C VAL A 467 10.08 -14.26 -5.60
N LYS A 468 8.79 -14.18 -5.28
CA LYS A 468 8.27 -13.48 -4.11
C LYS A 468 7.72 -14.50 -3.11
N VAL A 469 8.15 -14.43 -1.86
CA VAL A 469 7.63 -15.23 -0.74
C VAL A 469 6.96 -14.28 0.25
N ILE A 470 5.75 -14.65 0.70
CA ILE A 470 4.91 -13.83 1.57
C ILE A 470 4.49 -14.62 2.80
N ASP A 471 4.56 -13.97 3.95
CA ASP A 471 4.18 -14.50 5.25
C ASP A 471 2.74 -14.11 5.66
N GLN A 472 2.40 -14.38 6.91
CA GLN A 472 1.09 -14.08 7.50
C GLN A 472 0.92 -12.64 7.95
N GLY A 473 2.00 -11.89 8.11
CA GLY A 473 2.01 -10.45 8.37
C GLY A 473 1.96 -9.59 7.11
N GLY A 474 2.03 -10.21 5.93
CA GLY A 474 2.04 -9.51 4.65
C GLY A 474 3.42 -8.98 4.26
N ASN A 475 4.50 -9.38 4.95
CA ASN A 475 5.85 -9.03 4.54
C ASN A 475 6.25 -9.87 3.32
N ILE A 476 7.00 -9.24 2.42
CA ILE A 476 7.37 -9.82 1.14
C ILE A 476 8.88 -9.83 1.02
N SER A 477 9.46 -11.02 0.81
CA SER A 477 10.85 -11.18 0.41
C SER A 477 10.93 -11.53 -1.07
N THR A 478 11.81 -10.84 -1.79
CA THR A 478 12.03 -11.05 -3.23
C THR A 478 13.47 -11.48 -3.49
N ALA A 479 13.67 -12.51 -4.31
CA ALA A 479 14.98 -12.92 -4.79
C ALA A 479 14.92 -13.25 -6.29
N ARG A 480 16.07 -13.13 -6.97
CA ARG A 480 16.20 -13.43 -8.39
C ARG A 480 17.29 -14.46 -8.62
N ALA A 481 17.01 -15.44 -9.46
CA ALA A 481 17.99 -16.41 -9.92
C ALA A 481 18.19 -16.29 -11.44
N THR A 482 19.45 -16.35 -11.85
CA THR A 482 19.85 -16.45 -13.26
C THR A 482 20.50 -17.81 -13.49
N HIS A 483 19.96 -18.61 -14.41
CA HIS A 483 20.50 -19.92 -14.74
C HIS A 483 21.01 -19.94 -16.17
N LYS A 484 22.28 -20.31 -16.36
CA LYS A 484 22.88 -20.42 -17.70
C LYS A 484 22.47 -21.73 -18.36
N ILE A 485 22.05 -21.64 -19.61
CA ILE A 485 21.71 -22.79 -20.42
C ILE A 485 23.02 -23.42 -20.90
N GLN A 486 23.15 -24.73 -20.71
CA GLN A 486 24.34 -25.51 -21.10
C GLN A 486 24.31 -25.88 -22.58
#